data_AF-A0A931HWA4-F1
#
_entry.id   AF-A0A931HWA4-F1
#
_cell.length_a   1.000
_cell.length_b   1.000
_cell.length_c   1.000
_cell.angle_alpha   90.00
_cell.angle_beta   90.00
_cell.angle_gamma   90.00
#
_symmetry.space_group_name_H-M   'P 1'
#
loop_
_entity.id
_entity.type
_entity.pdbx_description
1 polymer ?
#
loop_
_entity_poly.entity_id
_entity_poly.type
_entity_poly.pdbx_seq_one_letter_code
_entity_poly.pdbx_strand_id
1 'polypeptide(L)'
;MDVWLVEVLYGLGRVFTQPFIYMAIIMGAIVSRRRIKRERKQFGIKIFNPFAEFQGTWGTALIAGMVFSIFSLIGGMVVTWPLLLLVAAVTFLVSLPLKLKWYSSVYIIGISSFVIFGLSYIPDKYQELSWISTLQSTPFSLLAVLLSVLLFVEAVLMLRTTPHQSFPERIKGRRGMWIGQHRGRKLAVVPFLAFLPVGSIEPLFPWWPLLSVGGESFGLIVIPFLTGWEWVARGQSPVHASKTIGRHIFLMALVVTGVTIGGFYLPILSLAAVAIGLAGRIVIYMSHRMREDRKPFFTSHYRGLRILGVLPGSPAEQMGLIPGELIERVNALPVGTENQFYEALQVNGGFNKIEVRDEWGENRYVQRALYEGEHFELGLVFVEPPTHEKTVGFFGQV
;
A
#
# COMPACT_ATOMS: atom_id res chain seq x y z
N MET A 1 32.95 10.95 20.27
CA MET A 1 32.29 10.04 19.31
C MET A 1 31.55 8.90 20.02
N ASP A 2 31.97 8.50 21.22
CA ASP A 2 31.37 7.37 21.96
C ASP A 2 29.90 7.58 22.34
N VAL A 3 29.51 8.80 22.75
CA VAL A 3 28.12 9.13 23.15
C VAL A 3 27.13 8.92 22.00
N TRP A 4 27.49 9.35 20.79
CA TRP A 4 26.62 9.18 19.62
C TRP A 4 26.46 7.72 19.22
N LEU A 5 27.54 6.93 19.29
CA LEU A 5 27.50 5.50 18.95
C LEU A 5 26.66 4.72 19.98
N VAL A 6 26.81 5.03 21.27
CA VAL A 6 26.01 4.47 22.35
C VAL A 6 24.53 4.84 22.21
N GLU A 7 24.21 6.10 21.88
CA GLU A 7 22.83 6.53 21.64
C GLU A 7 22.20 5.88 20.40
N VAL A 8 22.97 5.62 19.33
CA VAL A 8 22.47 4.84 18.18
C VAL A 8 22.09 3.42 18.61
N LEU A 9 22.92 2.78 19.44
CA LEU A 9 22.66 1.43 19.95
C LEU A 9 21.41 1.42 20.85
N TYR A 10 21.27 2.41 21.75
CA TYR A 10 20.05 2.57 22.53
C TYR A 10 18.83 2.88 21.67
N GLY A 11 18.99 3.72 20.64
CA GLY A 11 17.93 4.03 19.67
C GLY A 11 17.41 2.79 18.96
N LEU A 12 18.30 1.87 18.57
CA LEU A 12 17.94 0.57 18.00
C LEU A 12 17.25 -0.35 19.03
N GLY A 13 17.71 -0.36 20.29
CA GLY A 13 17.04 -1.11 21.36
C GLY A 13 15.62 -0.60 21.65
N ARG A 14 15.44 0.73 21.65
CA ARG A 14 14.14 1.40 21.89
C ARG A 14 13.09 1.04 20.84
N VAL A 15 13.49 0.67 19.62
CA VAL A 15 12.58 0.19 18.55
C VAL A 15 11.66 -0.94 19.03
N PHE A 16 12.22 -1.89 19.79
CA PHE A 16 11.46 -3.06 20.28
C PHE A 16 10.50 -2.73 21.42
N THR A 17 10.64 -1.56 22.05
CA THR A 17 9.68 -1.09 23.06
C THR A 17 8.45 -0.44 22.43
N GLN A 18 8.53 -0.08 21.15
CA GLN A 18 7.46 0.62 20.46
C GLN A 18 6.41 -0.36 19.91
N PRO A 19 5.11 -0.04 20.02
CA PRO A 19 4.02 -0.91 19.57
C PRO A 19 3.94 -1.06 18.03
N PHE A 20 4.55 -0.16 17.25
CA PHE A 20 4.38 -0.11 15.79
C PHE A 20 4.82 -1.38 15.06
N ILE A 21 5.94 -1.99 15.45
CA ILE A 21 6.41 -3.24 14.82
C ILE A 21 5.47 -4.39 15.11
N TYR A 22 5.02 -4.53 16.35
CA TYR A 22 4.08 -5.57 16.74
C TYR A 22 2.76 -5.40 15.99
N MET A 23 2.25 -4.17 15.87
CA MET A 23 1.09 -3.87 15.03
C MET A 23 1.32 -4.26 13.57
N ALA A 24 2.49 -3.96 12.99
CA ALA A 24 2.82 -4.31 11.61
C ALA A 24 2.79 -5.83 11.37
N ILE A 25 3.40 -6.60 12.28
CA ILE A 25 3.45 -8.06 12.21
C ILE A 25 2.05 -8.67 12.37
N ILE A 26 1.32 -8.27 13.43
CA ILE A 26 -0.03 -8.78 13.73
C ILE A 26 -0.99 -8.47 12.58
N MET A 27 -1.00 -7.22 12.12
CA MET A 27 -1.88 -6.78 11.05
C MET A 27 -1.52 -7.40 9.71
N GLY A 28 -0.22 -7.52 9.43
CA GLY A 28 0.29 -8.29 8.29
C GLY A 28 -0.26 -9.71 8.27
N ALA A 29 -0.16 -10.41 9.40
CA ALA A 29 -0.65 -11.78 9.53
C ALA A 29 -2.18 -11.86 9.35
N ILE A 30 -2.95 -10.96 9.97
CA ILE A 30 -4.42 -10.96 9.86
C ILE A 30 -4.88 -10.67 8.43
N VAL A 31 -4.33 -9.63 7.78
CA VAL A 31 -4.71 -9.23 6.42
C VAL A 31 -4.32 -10.31 5.43
N SER A 32 -3.11 -10.86 5.55
CA SER A 32 -2.62 -11.94 4.69
C SER A 32 -3.49 -13.20 4.83
N ARG A 33 -3.85 -13.62 6.05
CA ARG A 33 -4.73 -14.78 6.27
C ARG A 33 -6.12 -14.57 5.66
N ARG A 34 -6.71 -13.38 5.83
CA ARG A 34 -8.01 -13.04 5.24
C ARG A 34 -7.96 -13.01 3.71
N ARG A 35 -6.87 -12.53 3.12
CA ARG A 35 -6.64 -12.60 1.68
C ARG A 35 -6.59 -14.05 1.20
N ILE A 36 -5.73 -14.88 1.79
CA ILE A 36 -5.55 -16.28 1.36
C ILE A 36 -6.86 -17.06 1.47
N LYS A 37 -7.67 -16.82 2.52
CA LYS A 37 -9.00 -17.42 2.64
C LYS A 37 -9.95 -17.00 1.51
N ARG A 38 -9.87 -15.75 1.04
CA ARG A 38 -10.65 -15.27 -0.11
C ARG A 38 -10.13 -15.85 -1.42
N GLU A 39 -8.81 -15.91 -1.61
CA GLU A 39 -8.18 -16.51 -2.80
C GLU A 39 -8.63 -17.97 -2.96
N ARG A 40 -8.49 -18.79 -1.91
CA ARG A 40 -8.95 -20.20 -1.93
C ARG A 40 -10.44 -20.33 -2.19
N LYS A 41 -11.27 -19.43 -1.65
CA LYS A 41 -12.72 -19.44 -1.89
C LYS A 41 -13.09 -19.06 -3.32
N GLN A 42 -12.35 -18.16 -3.96
CA GLN A 42 -12.67 -17.63 -5.29
C GLN A 42 -12.00 -18.41 -6.43
N PHE A 43 -10.83 -18.98 -6.17
CA PHE A 43 -9.94 -19.57 -7.17
C PHE A 43 -9.51 -21.01 -6.83
N GLY A 44 -9.90 -21.56 -5.68
CA GLY A 44 -9.47 -22.89 -5.23
C GLY A 44 -8.04 -22.94 -4.69
N ILE A 45 -7.18 -22.03 -5.12
CA ILE A 45 -5.75 -22.01 -4.79
C ILE A 45 -5.32 -20.72 -4.06
N LYS A 46 -4.13 -20.77 -3.46
CA LYS A 46 -3.43 -19.58 -2.94
C LYS A 46 -2.66 -18.95 -4.11
N ILE A 47 -2.96 -17.72 -4.47
CA ILE A 47 -2.27 -17.03 -5.56
C ILE A 47 -0.98 -16.40 -5.04
N PHE A 48 -1.06 -15.61 -3.96
CA PHE A 48 0.09 -14.89 -3.42
C PHE A 48 0.61 -15.47 -2.10
N ASN A 49 1.92 -15.38 -1.90
CA ASN A 49 2.56 -15.83 -0.66
C ASN A 49 2.13 -15.02 0.57
N PRO A 50 2.20 -15.60 1.78
CA PRO A 50 1.95 -14.85 3.01
C PRO A 50 2.77 -13.55 3.07
N PHE A 51 2.19 -12.50 3.63
CA PHE A 51 2.82 -11.16 3.73
C PHE A 51 3.13 -10.47 2.39
N ALA A 52 2.52 -10.89 1.28
CA ALA A 52 2.61 -10.16 0.01
C ALA A 52 2.18 -8.68 0.08
N GLU A 53 1.43 -8.27 1.12
CA GLU A 53 1.13 -6.86 1.43
C GLU A 53 2.37 -6.00 1.68
N PHE A 54 3.47 -6.60 2.14
CA PHE A 54 4.75 -5.91 2.33
C PHE A 54 5.68 -6.01 1.12
N GLN A 55 5.40 -6.90 0.17
CA GLN A 55 6.28 -7.09 -0.96
C GLN A 55 6.36 -5.83 -1.82
N GLY A 56 7.59 -5.38 -2.11
CA GLY A 56 7.84 -4.19 -2.90
C GLY A 56 7.75 -2.86 -2.16
N THR A 57 7.51 -2.85 -0.84
CA THR A 57 7.47 -1.61 -0.04
C THR A 57 8.76 -1.33 0.73
N TRP A 58 9.49 -2.36 1.14
CA TRP A 58 10.67 -2.26 2.00
C TRP A 58 11.78 -1.36 1.44
N GLY A 59 12.22 -1.58 0.19
CA GLY A 59 13.35 -0.82 -0.37
C GLY A 59 13.07 0.69 -0.43
N THR A 60 11.89 1.05 -0.91
CA THR A 60 11.39 2.44 -0.93
C THR A 60 11.19 3.02 0.46
N ALA A 61 10.67 2.26 1.41
CA ALA A 61 10.44 2.72 2.77
C ALA A 61 11.74 2.94 3.54
N LEU A 62 12.75 2.08 3.33
CA LEU A 62 14.09 2.23 3.90
C LEU A 62 14.81 3.45 3.34
N ILE A 63 14.83 3.63 2.01
CA ILE A 63 15.46 4.80 1.38
C ILE A 63 14.77 6.09 1.85
N ALA A 64 13.44 6.12 1.85
CA ALA A 64 12.69 7.28 2.32
C ALA A 64 12.91 7.55 3.81
N GLY A 65 12.98 6.50 4.62
CA GLY A 65 13.28 6.56 6.05
C GLY A 65 14.67 7.11 6.34
N MET A 66 15.69 6.71 5.58
CA MET A 66 17.05 7.27 5.66
C MET A 66 17.07 8.75 5.28
N VAL A 67 16.45 9.12 4.16
CA VAL A 67 16.36 10.52 3.72
C VAL A 67 15.64 11.37 4.77
N PHE A 68 14.52 10.87 5.31
CA PHE A 68 13.79 11.56 6.36
C PHE A 68 14.58 11.66 7.67
N SER A 69 15.37 10.63 8.00
CA SER A 69 16.27 10.65 9.16
C SER A 69 17.28 11.80 9.06
N ILE A 70 17.87 12.03 7.89
CA ILE A 70 18.80 13.15 7.68
C ILE A 70 18.11 14.49 7.97
N PHE A 71 16.93 14.73 7.40
CA PHE A 71 16.17 15.96 7.64
C PHE A 71 15.74 16.10 9.11
N SER A 72 15.32 15.00 9.74
CA SER A 72 14.94 14.95 11.15
C SER A 72 16.10 15.29 12.08
N LEU A 73 17.30 14.75 11.79
CA LEU A 73 18.50 15.03 12.58
C LEU A 73 18.98 16.47 12.42
N ILE A 74 19.03 16.97 11.17
CA ILE A 74 19.43 18.36 10.87
C ILE A 74 18.43 19.36 11.46
N GLY A 75 17.13 19.10 11.32
CA GLY A 75 16.07 19.94 11.88
C GLY A 75 15.94 19.83 13.39
N GLY A 76 16.55 18.81 14.02
CA GLY A 76 16.37 18.56 15.44
C GLY A 76 14.92 18.24 15.78
N MET A 77 14.33 17.24 15.10
CA MET A 77 12.96 16.82 15.39
C MET A 77 12.90 16.05 16.71
N VAL A 78 12.35 16.67 17.74
CA VAL A 78 12.20 16.07 19.07
C VAL A 78 10.80 15.51 19.21
N VAL A 79 10.69 14.20 19.35
CA VAL A 79 9.45 13.49 19.67
C VAL A 79 9.41 13.13 21.15
N THR A 80 8.22 13.04 21.73
CA THR A 80 8.05 12.64 23.13
C THR A 80 7.39 11.27 23.24
N TRP A 81 7.59 10.58 24.35
CA TRP A 81 6.90 9.31 24.62
C TRP A 81 5.36 9.45 24.57
N PRO A 82 4.73 10.47 25.19
CA PRO A 82 3.30 10.71 25.05
C PRO A 82 2.84 10.82 23.60
N LEU A 83 3.60 11.53 22.75
CA LEU A 83 3.27 11.65 21.32
C LEU A 83 3.36 10.30 20.60
N LEU A 84 4.42 9.52 20.82
CA LEU A 84 4.58 8.21 20.20
C LEU A 84 3.48 7.24 20.62
N LEU A 85 3.11 7.24 21.90
CA LEU A 85 2.01 6.43 22.43
C LEU A 85 0.66 6.89 21.87
N LEU A 86 0.43 8.20 21.70
CA LEU A 86 -0.78 8.72 21.07
C LEU A 86 -0.87 8.25 19.61
N VAL A 87 0.18 8.43 18.82
CA VAL A 87 0.22 8.00 17.41
C VAL A 87 0.04 6.49 17.31
N ALA A 88 0.61 5.72 18.23
CA ALA A 88 0.40 4.28 18.31
C ALA A 88 -1.04 3.90 18.67
N ALA A 89 -1.66 4.57 19.65
CA ALA A 89 -3.04 4.37 20.03
C ALA A 89 -3.98 4.69 18.87
N VAL A 90 -3.75 5.79 18.16
CA VAL A 90 -4.51 6.14 16.96
C VAL A 90 -4.32 5.09 15.86
N THR A 91 -3.09 4.63 15.63
CA THR A 91 -2.80 3.55 14.66
C THR A 91 -3.55 2.27 15.03
N PHE A 92 -3.60 1.92 16.32
CA PHE A 92 -4.37 0.79 16.83
C PHE A 92 -5.88 0.99 16.60
N LEU A 93 -6.45 2.17 16.89
CA LEU A 93 -7.87 2.44 16.63
C LEU A 93 -8.23 2.34 15.14
N VAL A 94 -7.38 2.91 14.29
CA VAL A 94 -7.46 2.83 12.83
C VAL A 94 -7.31 1.39 12.31
N SER A 95 -6.65 0.51 13.06
CA SER A 95 -6.48 -0.90 12.72
C SER A 95 -7.75 -1.74 12.87
N LEU A 96 -8.65 -1.36 13.79
CA LEU A 96 -9.81 -2.17 14.19
C LEU A 96 -10.75 -2.55 13.02
N PRO A 97 -11.03 -1.68 12.03
CA PRO A 97 -11.85 -2.05 10.88
C PRO A 97 -11.19 -3.07 9.95
N LEU A 98 -9.88 -3.34 10.11
CA LEU A 98 -9.07 -4.25 9.30
C LEU A 98 -9.10 -3.90 7.80
N LYS A 99 -9.21 -2.61 7.48
CA LYS A 99 -9.13 -2.03 6.13
C LYS A 99 -7.88 -1.17 6.04
N LEU A 100 -7.00 -1.45 5.08
CA LEU A 100 -5.70 -0.77 4.99
C LEU A 100 -5.82 0.68 4.50
N LYS A 101 -6.97 1.09 3.97
CA LYS A 101 -7.22 2.49 3.58
C LYS A 101 -7.05 3.48 4.73
N TRP A 102 -7.31 3.05 5.97
CA TRP A 102 -7.24 3.93 7.14
C TRP A 102 -5.80 4.09 7.65
N TYR A 103 -4.87 3.21 7.26
CA TYR A 103 -3.45 3.28 7.63
C TYR A 103 -2.67 4.39 6.91
N SER A 104 -3.33 5.16 6.05
CA SER A 104 -2.69 6.29 5.39
C SER A 104 -2.23 7.29 6.46
N SER A 105 -1.03 7.84 6.27
CA SER A 105 -0.39 8.74 7.23
C SER A 105 -1.25 9.97 7.55
N VAL A 106 -2.08 10.40 6.61
CA VAL A 106 -3.06 11.48 6.77
C VAL A 106 -4.06 11.22 7.90
N TYR A 107 -4.56 10.00 8.03
CA TYR A 107 -5.52 9.68 9.08
C TYR A 107 -4.83 9.53 10.43
N ILE A 108 -3.70 8.83 10.47
CA ILE A 108 -2.95 8.59 11.71
C ILE A 108 -2.49 9.93 12.32
N ILE A 109 -1.81 10.76 11.52
CA ILE A 109 -1.27 12.04 11.98
C ILE A 109 -2.37 13.09 12.11
N GLY A 110 -3.36 13.08 11.20
CA GLY A 110 -4.49 13.99 11.27
C GLY A 110 -5.34 13.80 12.52
N ILE A 111 -5.72 12.55 12.83
CA ILE A 111 -6.45 12.24 14.06
C ILE A 111 -5.60 12.58 15.29
N SER A 112 -4.30 12.23 15.30
CA SER A 112 -3.40 12.59 16.41
C SER A 112 -3.34 14.10 16.63
N SER A 113 -3.27 14.88 15.55
CA SER A 113 -3.26 16.35 15.61
C SER A 113 -4.57 16.91 16.16
N PHE A 114 -5.73 16.37 15.74
CA PHE A 114 -7.02 16.79 16.27
C PHE A 114 -7.24 16.39 17.73
N VAL A 115 -6.70 15.24 18.15
CA VAL A 115 -6.72 14.86 19.57
C VAL A 115 -5.91 15.87 20.39
N ILE A 116 -4.68 16.20 19.97
CA ILE A 116 -3.85 17.21 20.66
C ILE A 116 -4.55 18.58 20.71
N PHE A 117 -5.14 19.00 19.59
CA PHE A 117 -5.94 20.23 19.55
C PHE A 117 -7.12 20.19 20.54
N GLY A 118 -7.86 19.09 20.58
CA GLY A 118 -8.97 18.90 21.51
C GLY A 118 -8.56 18.88 22.99
N LEU A 119 -7.36 18.36 23.31
CA LEU A 119 -6.81 18.39 24.67
C LEU A 119 -6.65 19.82 25.21
N SER A 120 -6.52 20.82 24.33
CA SER A 120 -6.38 22.23 24.72
C SER A 120 -7.67 22.84 25.29
N TYR A 121 -8.81 22.14 25.19
CA TYR A 121 -10.12 22.59 25.67
C TYR A 121 -10.61 21.83 26.91
N ILE A 122 -9.80 20.93 27.46
CA ILE A 122 -10.15 20.16 28.67
C ILE A 122 -9.98 21.05 29.91
N PRO A 123 -10.81 20.91 30.97
CA PRO A 123 -10.68 21.70 32.20
C PRO A 123 -9.27 21.63 32.81
N ASP A 124 -8.82 22.76 33.38
CA ASP A 124 -7.46 22.97 33.89
C ASP A 124 -6.99 21.89 34.88
N LYS A 125 -7.91 21.34 35.68
CA LYS A 125 -7.67 20.22 36.61
C LYS A 125 -6.96 19.02 35.96
N TYR A 126 -7.25 18.74 34.68
CA TYR A 126 -6.64 17.63 33.98
C TYR A 126 -5.39 18.04 33.18
N GLN A 127 -5.20 19.34 32.90
CA GLN A 127 -4.05 19.83 32.12
C GLN A 127 -2.72 19.67 32.88
N GLU A 128 -2.76 19.63 34.22
CA GLU A 128 -1.58 19.43 35.06
C GLU A 128 -0.98 18.01 34.98
N LEU A 129 -1.70 17.05 34.38
CA LEU A 129 -1.15 15.72 34.14
C LEU A 129 0.03 15.81 33.16
N SER A 130 1.20 15.31 33.59
CA SER A 130 2.47 15.44 32.85
C SER A 130 2.42 15.00 31.38
N TRP A 131 1.63 13.97 31.07
CA TRP A 131 1.46 13.47 29.71
C TRP A 131 0.54 14.36 28.85
N ILE A 132 -0.42 15.06 29.45
CA ILE A 132 -1.32 15.99 28.74
C ILE A 132 -0.56 17.29 28.41
N SER A 133 0.13 17.87 29.40
CA SER A 133 0.91 19.09 29.18
C SER A 133 2.03 18.88 28.14
N THR A 134 2.67 17.70 28.13
CA THR A 134 3.66 17.33 27.11
C THR A 134 3.05 17.19 25.70
N LEU A 135 1.81 16.70 25.59
CA LEU A 135 1.11 16.61 24.31
C LEU A 135 0.69 17.99 23.82
N GLN A 136 0.21 18.86 24.71
CA GLN A 136 -0.19 20.23 24.39
C GLN A 136 1.02 21.09 23.98
N SER A 137 2.21 20.85 24.54
CA SER A 137 3.44 21.54 24.16
C SER A 137 4.04 21.04 22.84
N THR A 138 3.51 19.95 22.26
CA THR A 138 3.99 19.43 20.98
C THR A 138 3.62 20.41 19.85
N PRO A 139 4.59 20.94 19.09
CA PRO A 139 4.30 21.92 18.06
C PRO A 139 3.59 21.26 16.87
N PHE A 140 2.49 21.88 16.41
CA PHE A 140 1.75 21.39 15.23
C PHE A 140 2.61 21.35 13.96
N SER A 141 3.67 22.17 13.87
CA SER A 141 4.63 22.15 12.76
C SER A 141 5.36 20.81 12.66
N LEU A 142 5.67 20.15 13.79
CA LEU A 142 6.27 18.81 13.79
C LEU A 142 5.33 17.79 13.13
N LEU A 143 4.05 17.80 13.51
CA LEU A 143 3.04 16.90 12.94
C LEU A 143 2.84 17.18 11.45
N ALA A 144 2.83 18.45 11.05
CA ALA A 144 2.69 18.86 9.66
C ALA A 144 3.90 18.42 8.80
N VAL A 145 5.13 18.56 9.31
CA VAL A 145 6.35 18.08 8.64
C VAL A 145 6.31 16.56 8.48
N LEU A 146 5.99 15.84 9.55
CA LEU A 146 5.92 14.39 9.53
C LEU A 146 4.82 13.89 8.58
N LEU A 147 3.65 14.54 8.56
CA LEU A 147 2.59 14.27 7.60
C LEU A 147 3.06 14.47 6.15
N SER A 148 3.68 15.62 5.87
CA SER A 148 4.19 16.00 4.55
C SER A 148 5.17 14.96 3.99
N VAL A 149 6.17 14.57 4.78
CA VAL A 149 7.17 13.58 4.35
C VAL A 149 6.53 12.22 4.12
N LEU A 150 5.72 11.74 5.06
CA LEU A 150 5.07 10.43 4.92
C LEU A 150 4.07 10.36 3.75
N LEU A 151 3.44 11.49 3.38
CA LEU A 151 2.61 11.59 2.18
C LEU A 151 3.42 11.40 0.91
N PHE A 152 4.63 11.97 0.82
CA PHE A 152 5.54 11.71 -0.31
C PHE A 152 5.93 10.23 -0.37
N VAL A 153 6.22 9.61 0.76
CA VAL A 153 6.55 8.17 0.81
C VAL A 153 5.39 7.34 0.26
N GLU A 154 4.16 7.60 0.72
CA GLU A 154 2.97 6.92 0.23
C GLU A 154 2.75 7.15 -1.28
N ALA A 155 2.93 8.38 -1.75
CA ALA A 155 2.81 8.71 -3.18
C ALA A 155 3.83 7.94 -4.03
N VAL A 156 5.11 7.93 -3.64
CA VAL A 156 6.18 7.22 -4.37
C VAL A 156 5.92 5.72 -4.40
N LEU A 157 5.46 5.14 -3.28
CA LEU A 157 5.07 3.73 -3.20
C LEU A 157 3.93 3.39 -4.18
N MET A 158 2.91 4.25 -4.29
CA MET A 158 1.83 4.06 -5.26
C MET A 158 2.28 4.24 -6.71
N LEU A 159 3.16 5.19 -6.99
CA LEU A 159 3.68 5.45 -8.33
C LEU A 159 4.56 4.31 -8.88
N ARG A 160 5.24 3.58 -7.98
CA ARG A 160 6.07 2.41 -8.31
C ARG A 160 5.32 1.09 -8.33
N THR A 161 3.99 1.10 -8.18
CA THR A 161 3.20 -0.13 -8.18
C THR A 161 3.27 -0.84 -9.54
N THR A 162 3.57 -2.13 -9.51
CA THR A 162 3.63 -3.01 -10.69
C THR A 162 2.38 -3.90 -10.81
N PRO A 163 2.09 -4.53 -11.97
CA PRO A 163 0.93 -5.40 -12.13
C PRO A 163 0.84 -6.53 -11.08
N HIS A 164 1.98 -7.12 -10.75
CA HIS A 164 2.13 -8.23 -9.79
C HIS A 164 1.95 -7.81 -8.31
N GLN A 165 1.68 -6.53 -8.04
CA GLN A 165 1.49 -5.99 -6.70
C GLN A 165 0.02 -5.70 -6.36
N SER A 166 -0.90 -6.19 -7.21
CA SER A 166 -2.34 -6.09 -7.02
C SER A 166 -2.98 -7.46 -6.90
N PHE A 167 -4.06 -7.58 -6.12
CA PHE A 167 -4.70 -8.87 -5.84
C PHE A 167 -5.99 -9.03 -6.66
N PRO A 168 -6.12 -10.10 -7.46
CA PRO A 168 -7.32 -10.36 -8.24
C PRO A 168 -8.49 -10.76 -7.34
N GLU A 169 -9.69 -10.32 -7.69
CA GLU A 169 -10.95 -10.71 -7.05
C GLU A 169 -12.03 -10.94 -8.11
N ARG A 170 -12.80 -12.02 -7.96
CA ARG A 170 -14.02 -12.27 -8.76
C ARG A 170 -15.25 -11.68 -8.07
N ILE A 171 -16.04 -10.91 -8.81
CA ILE A 171 -17.30 -10.34 -8.33
C ILE A 171 -18.43 -10.59 -9.33
N LYS A 172 -19.68 -10.67 -8.85
CA LYS A 172 -20.85 -10.65 -9.73
C LYS A 172 -21.22 -9.20 -10.06
N GLY A 173 -21.39 -8.91 -11.33
CA GLY A 173 -21.86 -7.62 -11.82
C GLY A 173 -23.32 -7.37 -11.54
N ARG A 174 -23.79 -6.14 -11.83
CA ARG A 174 -25.22 -5.78 -11.74
C ARG A 174 -26.12 -6.67 -12.59
N ARG A 175 -25.58 -7.25 -13.67
CA ARG A 175 -26.28 -8.15 -14.60
C ARG A 175 -26.08 -9.64 -14.27
N GLY A 176 -25.56 -9.96 -13.08
CA GLY A 176 -25.29 -11.35 -12.67
C GLY A 176 -24.04 -12.01 -13.27
N MET A 177 -23.48 -11.45 -14.35
CA MET A 177 -22.25 -11.94 -14.99
C MET A 177 -21.02 -11.79 -14.08
N TRP A 178 -20.08 -12.72 -14.19
CA TRP A 178 -18.80 -12.64 -13.50
C TRP A 178 -17.92 -11.54 -14.12
N ILE A 179 -17.32 -10.74 -13.23
CA ILE A 179 -16.46 -9.63 -13.56
C ILE A 179 -15.23 -9.72 -12.66
N GLY A 180 -14.06 -9.43 -13.21
CA GLY A 180 -12.83 -9.31 -12.46
C GLY A 180 -12.66 -7.90 -11.89
N GLN A 181 -11.98 -7.80 -10.75
CA GLN A 181 -11.43 -6.55 -10.27
C GLN A 181 -10.09 -6.83 -9.59
N HIS A 182 -9.28 -5.80 -9.43
CA HIS A 182 -8.07 -5.87 -8.65
C HIS A 182 -8.20 -5.02 -7.39
N ARG A 183 -7.72 -5.54 -6.28
CA ARG A 183 -7.55 -4.79 -5.03
C ARG A 183 -6.07 -4.51 -4.83
N GLY A 184 -5.68 -3.24 -4.91
CA GLY A 184 -4.36 -2.82 -4.45
C GLY A 184 -4.42 -2.57 -2.95
N ARG A 185 -3.67 -3.34 -2.17
CA ARG A 185 -3.51 -3.10 -0.73
C ARG A 185 -2.11 -3.44 -0.28
N LYS A 186 -1.46 -2.53 0.42
CA LYS A 186 -0.07 -2.71 0.85
C LYS A 186 0.14 -2.11 2.23
N LEU A 187 1.12 -2.67 2.93
CA LEU A 187 1.66 -2.18 4.19
C LEU A 187 3.13 -1.82 3.99
N ALA A 188 3.56 -0.74 4.61
CA ALA A 188 4.96 -0.33 4.64
C ALA A 188 5.33 0.11 6.05
N VAL A 189 6.53 -0.26 6.49
CA VAL A 189 7.13 0.25 7.71
C VAL A 189 8.24 1.19 7.28
N VAL A 190 8.11 2.47 7.63
CA VAL A 190 9.07 3.54 7.30
C VAL A 190 9.89 3.82 8.56
N PRO A 191 11.08 3.22 8.72
CA PRO A 191 11.94 3.51 9.86
C PRO A 191 12.67 4.84 9.68
N PHE A 192 12.52 5.76 10.61
CA PHE A 192 13.27 7.01 10.60
C PHE A 192 13.79 7.37 12.00
N LEU A 193 14.89 8.10 12.06
CA LEU A 193 15.49 8.62 13.30
C LEU A 193 14.84 9.93 13.72
N ALA A 194 14.66 10.10 15.03
CA ALA A 194 14.28 11.34 15.68
C ALA A 194 14.95 11.44 17.05
N PHE A 195 14.81 12.59 17.72
CA PHE A 195 15.31 12.78 19.07
C PHE A 195 14.22 12.55 20.12
N LEU A 196 14.59 12.03 21.27
CA LEU A 196 13.83 12.07 22.51
C LEU A 196 14.42 13.14 23.43
N PRO A 197 13.61 13.84 24.26
CA PRO A 197 14.11 14.74 25.31
C PRO A 197 14.64 13.96 26.53
N VAL A 198 15.42 12.90 26.27
CA VAL A 198 16.05 12.03 27.26
C VAL A 198 17.36 11.53 26.66
N GLY A 199 18.48 11.85 27.28
CA GLY A 199 19.79 11.34 26.87
C GLY A 199 20.94 12.25 27.26
N SER A 200 22.03 12.16 26.51
CA SER A 200 23.29 12.87 26.77
C SER A 200 23.77 13.71 25.59
N ILE A 201 22.97 13.85 24.52
CA ILE A 201 23.29 14.71 23.39
C ILE A 201 22.89 16.14 23.73
N GLU A 202 23.85 17.03 23.85
CA GLU A 202 23.63 18.45 24.05
C GLU A 202 23.38 19.18 22.72
N PRO A 203 22.70 20.34 22.74
CA PRO A 203 22.56 21.20 21.58
C PRO A 203 23.91 21.56 20.95
N LEU A 204 24.10 21.19 19.68
CA LEU A 204 25.32 21.56 18.94
C LEU A 204 25.31 23.02 18.47
N PHE A 205 24.12 23.60 18.30
CA PHE A 205 23.94 24.96 17.78
C PHE A 205 22.80 25.68 18.52
N PRO A 206 22.83 27.04 18.61
CA PRO A 206 21.78 27.80 19.30
C PRO A 206 20.38 27.70 18.68
N TRP A 207 20.29 27.44 17.38
CA TRP A 207 19.03 27.30 16.64
C TRP A 207 18.50 25.86 16.61
N TRP A 208 19.25 24.92 17.18
CA TRP A 208 18.95 23.48 17.17
C TRP A 208 18.59 23.04 18.58
N PRO A 209 17.48 22.31 18.81
CA PRO A 209 16.53 21.78 17.82
C PRO A 209 15.46 22.78 17.36
N LEU A 210 15.13 22.80 16.05
CA LEU A 210 14.09 23.68 15.48
C LEU A 210 12.68 23.25 15.90
N LEU A 211 12.47 21.95 16.12
CA LEU A 211 11.20 21.33 16.48
C LEU A 211 11.34 20.66 17.86
N SER A 212 11.54 21.47 18.90
CA SER A 212 11.74 21.00 20.27
C SER A 212 10.44 20.90 21.06
N VAL A 213 10.39 19.94 21.99
CA VAL A 213 9.32 19.79 22.99
C VAL A 213 9.98 19.84 24.38
N GLY A 214 10.77 20.89 24.61
CA GLY A 214 11.61 21.06 25.79
C GLY A 214 12.80 20.08 25.87
N GLY A 215 13.55 20.18 26.96
CA GLY A 215 14.74 19.36 27.25
C GLY A 215 16.06 20.06 26.94
N GLU A 216 17.03 19.88 27.81
CA GLU A 216 18.42 20.37 27.65
C GLU A 216 19.35 19.28 27.09
N SER A 217 18.89 18.03 27.12
CA SER A 217 19.62 16.88 26.58
C SER A 217 18.71 15.95 25.78
N PHE A 218 19.29 15.32 24.77
CA PHE A 218 18.58 14.51 23.81
C PHE A 218 19.19 13.12 23.67
N GLY A 219 18.36 12.17 23.26
CA GLY A 219 18.78 10.82 22.90
C GLY A 219 18.15 10.41 21.59
N LEU A 220 18.68 9.37 20.96
CA LEU A 220 18.19 8.94 19.64
C LEU A 220 17.09 7.90 19.76
N ILE A 221 16.14 7.95 18.83
CA ILE A 221 15.13 6.91 18.66
C ILE A 221 14.88 6.62 17.18
N VAL A 222 14.81 5.34 16.83
CA VAL A 222 14.31 4.90 15.52
C VAL A 222 12.82 4.61 15.66
N ILE A 223 12.00 5.24 14.82
CA ILE A 223 10.54 5.09 14.79
C ILE A 223 10.17 4.29 13.52
N PRO A 224 9.70 3.04 13.64
CA PRO A 224 9.25 2.21 12.53
C PRO A 224 7.78 2.54 12.21
N PHE A 225 7.56 3.69 11.58
CA PHE A 225 6.20 4.18 11.35
C PHE A 225 5.44 3.28 10.37
N LEU A 226 4.28 2.77 10.81
CA LEU A 226 3.45 1.87 10.03
C LEU A 226 2.46 2.67 9.17
N THR A 227 2.58 2.55 7.86
CA THR A 227 1.67 3.16 6.88
C THR A 227 1.11 2.11 5.93
N GLY A 228 -0.03 2.42 5.30
CA GLY A 228 -0.70 1.49 4.42
C GLY A 228 -1.80 2.15 3.60
N TRP A 229 -2.16 1.49 2.51
CA TRP A 229 -3.20 1.97 1.61
C TRP A 229 -4.02 0.82 1.05
N GLU A 230 -5.24 1.12 0.63
CA GLU A 230 -6.14 0.19 -0.05
C GLU A 230 -7.01 0.92 -1.07
N TRP A 231 -7.09 0.36 -2.29
CA TRP A 231 -7.95 0.81 -3.36
C TRP A 231 -8.42 -0.39 -4.20
N VAL A 232 -9.45 -0.17 -5.02
CA VAL A 232 -10.03 -1.19 -5.89
C VAL A 232 -10.08 -0.64 -7.32
N ALA A 233 -9.43 -1.34 -8.25
CA ALA A 233 -9.54 -1.08 -9.68
C ALA A 233 -10.51 -2.09 -10.32
N ARG A 234 -11.63 -1.57 -10.80
CA ARG A 234 -12.66 -2.28 -11.54
C ARG A 234 -12.78 -1.74 -12.96
N GLY A 235 -12.79 -0.42 -13.15
CA GLY A 235 -13.07 0.25 -14.42
C GLY A 235 -11.83 0.58 -15.26
N GLN A 236 -10.65 0.24 -14.77
CA GLN A 236 -9.35 0.51 -15.41
C GLN A 236 -8.31 -0.51 -14.94
N SER A 237 -7.14 -0.52 -15.57
CA SER A 237 -6.04 -1.40 -15.16
C SER A 237 -5.49 -1.01 -13.78
N PRO A 238 -5.10 -1.99 -12.94
CA PRO A 238 -4.64 -1.74 -11.57
C PRO A 238 -3.43 -0.81 -11.50
N VAL A 239 -2.52 -0.91 -12.47
CA VAL A 239 -1.34 -0.04 -12.54
C VAL A 239 -1.74 1.40 -12.82
N HIS A 240 -2.67 1.61 -13.77
CA HIS A 240 -3.16 2.94 -14.11
C HIS A 240 -3.90 3.59 -12.93
N ALA A 241 -4.74 2.81 -12.22
CA ALA A 241 -5.41 3.27 -11.01
C ALA A 241 -4.40 3.71 -9.93
N SER A 242 -3.43 2.86 -9.58
CA SER A 242 -2.43 3.16 -8.55
C SER A 242 -1.63 4.42 -8.89
N LYS A 243 -1.12 4.52 -10.12
CA LYS A 243 -0.32 5.67 -10.56
C LYS A 243 -1.13 6.95 -10.56
N THR A 244 -2.40 6.90 -10.95
CA THR A 244 -3.29 8.06 -10.92
C THR A 244 -3.53 8.54 -9.49
N ILE A 245 -3.84 7.64 -8.56
CA ILE A 245 -3.99 7.99 -7.14
C ILE A 245 -2.66 8.55 -6.60
N GLY A 246 -1.54 7.87 -6.87
CA GLY A 246 -0.21 8.29 -6.44
C GLY A 246 0.17 9.68 -6.92
N ARG A 247 -0.16 10.05 -8.16
CA ARG A 247 0.05 11.42 -8.69
C ARG A 247 -0.75 12.46 -7.92
N HIS A 248 -2.03 12.19 -7.63
CA HIS A 248 -2.83 13.13 -6.84
C HIS A 248 -2.33 13.25 -5.39
N ILE A 249 -1.90 12.14 -4.77
CA ILE A 249 -1.28 12.19 -3.43
C ILE A 249 0.02 12.98 -3.48
N PHE A 250 0.84 12.82 -4.53
CA PHE A 250 2.08 13.59 -4.70
C PHE A 250 1.80 15.10 -4.81
N LEU A 251 0.82 15.49 -5.62
CA LEU A 251 0.42 16.90 -5.74
C LEU A 251 -0.15 17.45 -4.43
N MET A 252 -0.97 16.67 -3.72
CA MET A 252 -1.44 17.04 -2.39
C MET A 252 -0.27 17.18 -1.41
N ALA A 253 0.70 16.25 -1.43
CA ALA A 253 1.88 16.32 -0.58
C ALA A 253 2.62 17.64 -0.80
N LEU A 254 2.83 18.05 -2.05
CA LEU A 254 3.45 19.33 -2.40
C LEU A 254 2.69 20.53 -1.81
N VAL A 255 1.36 20.55 -1.92
CA VAL A 255 0.52 21.60 -1.32
C VAL A 255 0.66 21.59 0.21
N VAL A 256 0.57 20.43 0.84
CA VAL A 256 0.72 20.28 2.29
C VAL A 256 2.10 20.77 2.74
N THR A 257 3.18 20.41 2.04
CA THR A 257 4.54 20.89 2.32
C THR A 257 4.63 22.41 2.24
N GLY A 258 4.07 23.03 1.19
CA GLY A 258 4.09 24.48 1.05
C GLY A 258 3.40 25.19 2.23
N VAL A 259 2.26 24.66 2.67
CA VAL A 259 1.53 25.18 3.84
C VAL A 259 2.29 24.90 5.14
N THR A 260 2.93 23.73 5.27
CA THR A 260 3.80 23.40 6.41
C THR A 260 4.98 24.36 6.54
N ILE A 261 5.62 24.73 5.42
CA ILE A 261 6.72 25.71 5.43
C ILE A 261 6.20 27.07 5.92
N GLY A 262 5.02 27.51 5.45
CA GLY A 262 4.35 28.69 5.99
C GLY A 262 4.01 28.58 7.48
N GLY A 263 3.78 27.35 7.96
CA GLY A 263 3.52 26.99 9.36
C GLY A 263 4.62 27.36 10.35
N PHE A 264 5.87 27.50 9.88
CA PHE A 264 6.98 27.98 10.72
C PHE A 264 6.89 29.48 11.01
N TYR A 265 6.22 30.26 10.14
CA TYR A 265 6.00 31.69 10.35
C TYR A 265 4.64 31.98 10.99
N LEU A 266 3.61 31.22 10.59
CA LEU A 266 2.25 31.34 11.09
C LEU A 266 1.77 29.99 11.62
N PRO A 267 1.81 29.74 12.95
CA PRO A 267 1.50 28.42 13.53
C PRO A 267 0.15 27.83 13.11
N ILE A 268 -0.86 28.67 12.87
CA ILE A 268 -2.19 28.26 12.40
C ILE A 268 -2.13 27.50 11.05
N LEU A 269 -1.16 27.81 10.20
CA LEU A 269 -0.97 27.12 8.92
C LEU A 269 -0.53 25.67 9.12
N SER A 270 0.16 25.34 10.22
CA SER A 270 0.52 23.94 10.50
C SER A 270 -0.72 23.06 10.70
N LEU A 271 -1.71 23.56 11.44
CA LEU A 271 -3.00 22.88 11.59
C LEU A 271 -3.80 22.88 10.27
N ALA A 272 -3.75 23.99 9.52
CA ALA A 272 -4.37 24.06 8.19
C ALA A 272 -3.78 23.03 7.22
N ALA A 273 -2.46 22.78 7.25
CA ALA A 273 -1.80 21.76 6.43
C ALA A 273 -2.37 20.37 6.69
N VAL A 274 -2.60 20.02 7.96
CA VAL A 274 -3.24 18.77 8.37
C VAL A 274 -4.68 18.68 7.85
N ALA A 275 -5.46 19.75 8.02
CA ALA A 275 -6.83 19.82 7.53
C ALA A 275 -6.91 19.69 5.99
N ILE A 276 -6.02 20.36 5.27
CA ILE A 276 -5.89 20.28 3.81
C ILE A 276 -5.52 18.85 3.37
N GLY A 277 -4.60 18.19 4.07
CA GLY A 277 -4.26 16.79 3.79
C GLY A 277 -5.48 15.86 3.91
N LEU A 278 -6.27 16.01 4.98
CA LEU A 278 -7.50 15.24 5.18
C LEU A 278 -8.57 15.54 4.14
N ALA A 279 -8.84 16.82 3.87
CA ALA A 279 -9.80 17.24 2.85
C ALA A 279 -9.39 16.74 1.47
N GLY A 280 -8.12 16.91 1.09
CA GLY A 280 -7.57 16.39 -0.16
C GLY A 280 -7.72 14.87 -0.27
N ARG A 281 -7.56 14.12 0.84
CA ARG A 281 -7.71 12.65 0.82
C ARG A 281 -9.14 12.25 0.50
N ILE A 282 -10.12 12.99 1.03
CA ILE A 282 -11.54 12.80 0.72
C ILE A 282 -11.79 13.07 -0.77
N VAL A 283 -11.27 14.17 -1.31
CA VAL A 283 -11.40 14.50 -2.74
C VAL A 283 -10.81 13.40 -3.62
N ILE A 284 -9.58 12.95 -3.34
CA ILE A 284 -8.92 11.86 -4.09
C ILE A 284 -9.76 10.59 -4.06
N TYR A 285 -10.29 10.22 -2.88
CA TYR A 285 -11.14 9.06 -2.72
C TYR A 285 -12.42 9.16 -3.58
N MET A 286 -13.10 10.32 -3.55
CA MET A 286 -14.30 10.57 -4.34
C MET A 286 -14.00 10.54 -5.85
N SER A 287 -12.97 11.24 -6.29
CA SER A 287 -12.57 11.27 -7.71
C SER A 287 -12.19 9.88 -8.21
N HIS A 288 -11.50 9.08 -7.40
CA HIS A 288 -11.20 7.69 -7.73
C HIS A 288 -12.48 6.86 -7.82
N ARG A 289 -13.38 6.98 -6.83
CA ARG A 289 -14.63 6.24 -6.82
C ARG A 289 -15.47 6.49 -8.08
N MET A 290 -15.56 7.74 -8.54
CA MET A 290 -16.27 8.09 -9.76
C MET A 290 -15.66 7.45 -11.02
N ARG A 291 -14.33 7.28 -11.08
CA ARG A 291 -13.66 6.60 -12.20
C ARG A 291 -13.94 5.10 -12.21
N GLU A 292 -14.08 4.50 -11.04
CA GLU A 292 -14.31 3.06 -10.89
C GLU A 292 -15.76 2.62 -11.15
N ASP A 293 -16.70 3.57 -11.20
CA ASP A 293 -18.10 3.31 -11.58
C ASP A 293 -18.30 3.20 -13.10
N ARG A 294 -17.21 3.31 -13.89
CA ARG A 294 -17.20 3.07 -15.34
C ARG A 294 -17.43 1.58 -15.69
N LYS A 295 -17.53 1.29 -16.99
CA LYS A 295 -17.59 -0.10 -17.49
C LYS A 295 -16.41 -0.90 -16.94
N PRO A 296 -16.64 -2.12 -16.42
CA PRO A 296 -15.55 -2.92 -15.88
C PRO A 296 -14.50 -3.22 -16.94
N PHE A 297 -13.25 -3.15 -16.53
CA PHE A 297 -12.09 -3.46 -17.34
C PHE A 297 -11.92 -4.96 -17.54
N PHE A 298 -12.09 -5.76 -16.48
CA PHE A 298 -12.01 -7.21 -16.55
C PHE A 298 -13.39 -7.84 -16.78
N THR A 299 -13.87 -7.79 -18.01
CA THR A 299 -15.08 -8.52 -18.44
C THR A 299 -14.70 -9.74 -19.25
N SER A 300 -15.60 -10.72 -19.33
CA SER A 300 -15.48 -11.75 -20.36
C SER A 300 -15.60 -11.13 -21.75
N HIS A 301 -14.91 -11.77 -22.69
CA HIS A 301 -14.85 -11.30 -24.07
C HIS A 301 -15.13 -12.48 -24.98
N TYR A 302 -15.99 -12.28 -25.98
CA TYR A 302 -16.41 -13.37 -26.87
C TYR A 302 -15.28 -13.87 -27.79
N ARG A 303 -14.21 -13.09 -27.95
CA ARG A 303 -13.06 -13.43 -28.81
C ARG A 303 -11.88 -14.08 -28.06
N GLY A 304 -11.97 -14.23 -26.74
CA GLY A 304 -10.80 -14.66 -25.97
C GLY A 304 -10.98 -14.69 -24.46
N LEU A 305 -9.99 -15.24 -23.77
CA LEU A 305 -9.92 -15.30 -22.31
C LEU A 305 -9.10 -14.16 -21.73
N ARG A 306 -9.74 -13.33 -20.90
CA ARG A 306 -9.05 -12.24 -20.21
C ARG A 306 -8.35 -12.75 -18.95
N ILE A 307 -7.04 -12.52 -18.87
CA ILE A 307 -6.22 -12.86 -17.70
C ILE A 307 -6.62 -11.93 -16.55
N LEU A 308 -7.11 -12.51 -15.46
CA LEU A 308 -7.42 -11.80 -14.22
C LEU A 308 -6.22 -11.82 -13.26
N GLY A 309 -5.43 -12.89 -13.24
CA GLY A 309 -4.31 -13.00 -12.33
C GLY A 309 -3.25 -13.95 -12.88
N VAL A 310 -2.02 -13.75 -12.41
CA VAL A 310 -0.87 -14.60 -12.73
C VAL A 310 -0.24 -15.00 -11.40
N LEU A 311 -0.01 -16.29 -11.19
CA LEU A 311 0.66 -16.79 -10.00
C LEU A 311 2.13 -16.36 -10.00
N PRO A 312 2.65 -15.77 -8.89
CA PRO A 312 4.08 -15.50 -8.76
C PRO A 312 4.90 -16.78 -8.81
N GLY A 313 6.01 -16.75 -9.55
CA GLY A 313 6.89 -17.89 -9.81
C GLY A 313 6.36 -18.90 -10.83
N SER A 314 5.18 -18.67 -11.41
CA SER A 314 4.56 -19.60 -12.36
C SER A 314 5.14 -19.49 -13.77
N PRO A 315 4.90 -20.52 -14.62
CA PRO A 315 5.23 -20.45 -16.04
C PRO A 315 4.71 -19.22 -16.76
N ALA A 316 3.48 -18.79 -16.46
CA ALA A 316 2.89 -17.59 -17.05
C ALA A 316 3.63 -16.31 -16.68
N GLU A 317 4.15 -16.20 -15.46
CA GLU A 317 4.95 -15.04 -15.06
C GLU A 317 6.30 -15.03 -15.79
N GLN A 318 6.95 -16.18 -15.95
CA GLN A 318 8.21 -16.31 -16.71
C GLN A 318 8.04 -15.97 -18.19
N MET A 319 6.87 -16.29 -18.75
CA MET A 319 6.44 -15.89 -20.08
C MET A 319 6.12 -14.38 -20.18
N GLY A 320 6.08 -13.67 -19.05
CA GLY A 320 5.78 -12.25 -18.99
C GLY A 320 4.32 -11.95 -19.31
N LEU A 321 3.39 -12.88 -19.07
CA LEU A 321 1.96 -12.63 -19.15
C LEU A 321 1.52 -11.72 -18.00
N ILE A 322 0.62 -10.77 -18.30
CA ILE A 322 0.23 -9.73 -17.34
C ILE A 322 -1.29 -9.72 -17.18
N PRO A 323 -1.82 -9.49 -15.96
CA PRO A 323 -3.25 -9.26 -15.77
C PRO A 323 -3.78 -8.14 -16.66
N GLY A 324 -4.86 -8.41 -17.39
CA GLY A 324 -5.49 -7.48 -18.33
C GLY A 324 -5.40 -7.92 -19.79
N GLU A 325 -4.36 -8.69 -20.14
CA GLU A 325 -4.18 -9.24 -21.49
C GLU A 325 -5.30 -10.23 -21.84
N LEU A 326 -5.64 -10.29 -23.13
CA LEU A 326 -6.65 -11.17 -23.72
C LEU A 326 -5.95 -12.28 -24.52
N ILE A 327 -6.13 -13.52 -24.10
CA ILE A 327 -5.67 -14.68 -24.87
C ILE A 327 -6.69 -14.97 -25.97
N GLU A 328 -6.30 -14.81 -27.23
CA GLU A 328 -7.18 -15.05 -28.38
C GLU A 328 -7.00 -16.47 -28.92
N ARG A 329 -5.74 -16.94 -29.01
CA ARG A 329 -5.40 -18.24 -29.59
C ARG A 329 -4.26 -18.93 -28.84
N VAL A 330 -4.31 -20.25 -28.81
CA VAL A 330 -3.22 -21.12 -28.33
C VAL A 330 -2.96 -22.15 -29.41
N ASN A 331 -1.72 -22.29 -29.87
CA ASN A 331 -1.35 -23.22 -30.93
C ASN A 331 -2.22 -23.08 -32.20
N ALA A 332 -2.53 -21.83 -32.58
CA ALA A 332 -3.44 -21.46 -33.67
C ALA A 332 -4.92 -21.85 -33.47
N LEU A 333 -5.30 -22.45 -32.35
CA LEU A 333 -6.70 -22.73 -31.99
C LEU A 333 -7.29 -21.54 -31.22
N PRO A 334 -8.49 -21.04 -31.59
CA PRO A 334 -9.18 -20.01 -30.82
C PRO A 334 -9.64 -20.55 -29.46
N VAL A 335 -9.50 -19.74 -28.41
CA VAL A 335 -9.87 -20.13 -27.04
C VAL A 335 -10.85 -19.13 -26.43
N GLY A 336 -12.04 -19.61 -26.06
CA GLY A 336 -13.08 -18.80 -25.44
C GLY A 336 -13.36 -19.16 -23.98
N THR A 337 -13.00 -20.37 -23.55
CA THR A 337 -13.25 -20.90 -22.20
C THR A 337 -11.98 -21.49 -21.59
N GLU A 338 -11.89 -21.49 -20.26
CA GLU A 338 -10.74 -22.03 -19.52
C GLU A 338 -10.44 -23.49 -19.93
N ASN A 339 -11.47 -24.30 -20.21
CA ASN A 339 -11.30 -25.68 -20.69
C ASN A 339 -10.66 -25.71 -22.08
N GLN A 340 -11.17 -24.93 -23.04
CA GLN A 340 -10.60 -24.84 -24.39
C GLN A 340 -9.13 -24.39 -24.37
N PHE A 341 -8.78 -23.51 -23.42
CA PHE A 341 -7.40 -23.08 -23.23
C PHE A 341 -6.49 -24.24 -22.84
N TYR A 342 -6.86 -25.02 -21.82
CA TYR A 342 -6.07 -26.16 -21.38
C TYR A 342 -6.06 -27.31 -22.40
N GLU A 343 -7.16 -27.54 -23.11
CA GLU A 343 -7.21 -28.50 -24.22
C GLU A 343 -6.25 -28.08 -25.34
N ALA A 344 -6.24 -26.80 -25.74
CA ALA A 344 -5.34 -26.30 -26.77
C ALA A 344 -3.85 -26.35 -26.37
N LEU A 345 -3.53 -26.27 -25.07
CA LEU A 345 -2.17 -26.46 -24.55
C LEU A 345 -1.69 -27.92 -24.63
N GLN A 346 -2.60 -28.89 -24.70
CA GLN A 346 -2.28 -30.33 -24.80
C GLN A 346 -2.03 -30.79 -26.24
N VAL A 347 -2.46 -30.01 -27.24
CA VAL A 347 -2.35 -30.39 -28.66
C VAL A 347 -0.88 -30.49 -29.14
N ASN A 348 0.02 -29.66 -28.61
CA ASN A 348 1.44 -29.64 -29.00
C ASN A 348 2.35 -29.97 -27.80
N GLY A 349 3.13 -31.06 -27.92
CA GLY A 349 4.04 -31.50 -26.84
C GLY A 349 5.36 -30.74 -26.73
N GLY A 350 5.77 -29.98 -27.74
CA GLY A 350 7.09 -29.33 -27.78
C GLY A 350 7.08 -27.86 -27.36
N PHE A 351 6.29 -27.03 -28.05
CA PHE A 351 6.21 -25.59 -27.80
C PHE A 351 4.76 -25.12 -27.82
N ASN A 352 4.37 -24.40 -26.78
CA ASN A 352 3.07 -23.73 -26.73
C ASN A 352 3.22 -22.29 -27.16
N LYS A 353 2.58 -21.93 -28.28
CA LYS A 353 2.50 -20.56 -28.79
C LYS A 353 1.16 -19.95 -28.38
N ILE A 354 1.23 -18.90 -27.58
CA ILE A 354 0.06 -18.16 -27.09
C ILE A 354 0.02 -16.80 -27.78
N GLU A 355 -1.11 -16.49 -28.41
CA GLU A 355 -1.40 -15.19 -29.01
C GLU A 355 -2.21 -14.37 -28.01
N VAL A 356 -1.60 -13.31 -27.47
CA VAL A 356 -2.24 -12.41 -26.52
C VAL A 356 -2.37 -11.02 -27.11
N ARG A 357 -3.46 -10.33 -26.74
CA ARG A 357 -3.70 -8.94 -27.07
C ARG A 357 -3.61 -8.10 -25.80
N ASP A 358 -2.85 -7.02 -25.86
CA ASP A 358 -2.65 -6.13 -24.71
C ASP A 358 -3.83 -5.15 -24.49
N GLU A 359 -3.66 -4.22 -23.54
CA GLU A 359 -4.66 -3.19 -23.23
C GLU A 359 -4.86 -2.17 -24.36
N TRP A 360 -3.87 -2.02 -25.26
CA TRP A 360 -3.89 -1.10 -26.41
C TRP A 360 -4.38 -1.74 -27.69
N GLY A 361 -4.58 -3.07 -27.68
CA GLY A 361 -5.02 -3.83 -28.83
C GLY A 361 -3.88 -4.38 -29.68
N GLU A 362 -2.63 -4.26 -29.26
CA GLU A 362 -1.49 -4.81 -29.98
C GLU A 362 -1.36 -6.32 -29.72
N ASN A 363 -1.00 -7.05 -30.77
CA ASN A 363 -0.79 -8.49 -30.71
C ASN A 363 0.62 -8.78 -30.21
N ARG A 364 0.72 -9.65 -29.19
CA ARG A 364 1.97 -10.17 -28.65
C ARG A 364 1.95 -11.68 -28.70
N TYR A 365 3.06 -12.27 -29.14
CA TYR A 365 3.25 -13.71 -29.18
C TYR A 365 4.16 -14.12 -28.05
N VAL A 366 3.73 -15.13 -27.28
CA VAL A 366 4.50 -15.66 -26.17
C VAL A 366 4.67 -17.15 -26.37
N GLN A 367 5.88 -17.65 -26.18
CA GLN A 367 6.22 -19.05 -26.42
C GLN A 367 6.96 -19.63 -25.22
N ARG A 368 6.67 -20.90 -24.91
CA ARG A 368 7.37 -21.67 -23.90
C ARG A 368 7.48 -23.12 -24.36
N ALA A 369 8.66 -23.72 -24.14
CA ALA A 369 8.86 -25.15 -24.27
C ALA A 369 8.15 -25.87 -23.12
N LEU A 370 7.40 -26.93 -23.43
CA LEU A 370 6.82 -27.79 -22.40
C LEU A 370 7.87 -28.84 -22.01
N TYR A 371 8.17 -28.98 -20.72
CA TYR A 371 9.06 -30.04 -20.24
C TYR A 371 8.23 -31.25 -19.77
N GLU A 372 8.71 -32.45 -20.08
CA GLU A 372 8.07 -33.70 -19.64
C GLU A 372 7.92 -33.72 -18.11
N GLY A 373 6.69 -33.91 -17.63
CA GLY A 373 6.35 -33.97 -16.21
C GLY A 373 5.92 -32.66 -15.56
N GLU A 374 5.99 -31.51 -16.24
CA GLU A 374 5.38 -30.26 -15.75
C GLU A 374 3.85 -30.35 -15.81
N HIS A 375 3.16 -29.89 -14.74
CA HIS A 375 1.70 -29.71 -14.80
C HIS A 375 1.36 -28.64 -15.87
N PHE A 376 0.34 -28.91 -16.68
CA PHE A 376 -0.14 -28.01 -17.74
C PHE A 376 -0.70 -26.67 -17.23
N GLU A 377 -0.85 -26.53 -15.91
CA GLU A 377 -1.26 -25.29 -15.28
C GLU A 377 -0.16 -24.24 -15.39
N LEU A 378 -0.31 -23.33 -16.35
CA LEU A 378 0.61 -22.18 -16.50
C LEU A 378 0.55 -21.20 -15.32
N GLY A 379 -0.37 -21.38 -14.38
CA GLY A 379 -0.57 -20.48 -13.23
C GLY A 379 -1.39 -19.23 -13.57
N LEU A 380 -2.28 -19.33 -14.55
CA LEU A 380 -3.21 -18.27 -14.92
C LEU A 380 -4.51 -18.37 -14.16
N VAL A 381 -5.12 -17.23 -13.89
CA VAL A 381 -6.44 -17.11 -13.27
C VAL A 381 -7.31 -16.25 -14.15
N PHE A 382 -8.50 -16.73 -14.51
CA PHE A 382 -9.41 -16.05 -15.43
C PHE A 382 -10.61 -15.39 -14.72
N VAL A 383 -11.29 -14.50 -15.43
CA VAL A 383 -12.48 -13.77 -14.93
C VAL A 383 -13.65 -14.71 -14.67
N GLU A 384 -13.94 -15.60 -15.63
CA GLU A 384 -15.01 -16.57 -15.50
C GLU A 384 -14.53 -17.74 -14.62
N PRO A 385 -15.40 -18.27 -13.74
CA PRO A 385 -15.12 -19.53 -13.07
C PRO A 385 -15.13 -20.66 -14.11
N PRO A 386 -14.43 -21.77 -13.84
CA PRO A 386 -14.43 -22.92 -14.72
C PRO A 386 -15.86 -23.40 -14.95
N THR A 387 -16.31 -23.36 -16.20
CA THR A 387 -17.58 -23.91 -16.62
C THR A 387 -17.40 -25.42 -16.75
N HIS A 388 -18.08 -26.22 -15.93
CA HIS A 388 -18.29 -27.62 -16.28
C HIS A 388 -19.26 -27.65 -17.45
N GLU A 389 -18.74 -27.64 -18.68
CA GLU A 389 -19.56 -27.95 -19.84
C GLU A 389 -20.00 -29.41 -19.70
N LYS A 390 -21.32 -29.64 -19.68
CA LYS A 390 -21.85 -30.93 -20.08
C LYS A 390 -21.44 -31.08 -21.53
N THR A 391 -20.56 -32.03 -21.81
CA THR A 391 -20.12 -32.45 -23.14
C THR A 391 -21.27 -32.32 -24.13
N VAL A 392 -21.21 -31.30 -24.99
CA VAL A 392 -22.12 -31.21 -26.13
C VAL A 392 -21.59 -32.26 -27.10
N GLY A 393 -22.31 -33.39 -27.18
CA GLY A 393 -21.95 -34.52 -28.04
C GLY A 393 -21.73 -34.05 -29.47
N PHE A 394 -20.48 -33.99 -29.88
CA PHE A 394 -20.08 -33.78 -31.27
C PHE A 394 -20.03 -35.15 -31.96
N PHE A 395 -21.21 -35.70 -32.25
CA PHE A 395 -21.39 -36.67 -33.34
C PHE A 395 -22.81 -36.49 -33.87
N GLY A 396 -22.95 -35.58 -34.84
CA GLY A 396 -24.01 -35.70 -35.82
C GLY A 396 -23.71 -36.92 -36.68
N GLN A 397 -24.54 -37.95 -36.58
CA GLN A 397 -24.66 -38.94 -37.64
C GLN A 397 -25.72 -38.45 -38.62
N VAL A 398 -25.27 -38.32 -39.87
CA VAL A 398 -26.07 -38.21 -41.09
C VAL A 398 -26.85 -39.49 -41.29
#